data_AF-A0A9P6X6S5-F1
#
_entry.id   AF-A0A9P6X6S5-F1
#
_cell.length_a   1.000
_cell.length_b   1.000
_cell.length_c   1.000
_cell.angle_alpha   90.00
_cell.angle_beta   90.00
_cell.angle_gamma   90.00
#
_symmetry.space_group_name_H-M   'P 1'
#
loop_
_entity.id
_entity.type
_entity.pdbx_description
1 polymer ?
#
loop_
_entity_poly.entity_id
_entity_poly.type
_entity_poly.pdbx_seq_one_letter_code
_entity_poly.pdbx_strand_id
1 'polypeptide(L)'
;MIEGPTERGKVTLHAKDLGINPRTAMRWWEHYQETGKVVYKKLQRNPGRPNSLTTEHEQYIQQIVEKVSRLCADNIIDSLKSQFEDLKISSLK
;
A
#
# COMPACT_ATOMS: atom_id res chain seq x y z
N MET A 1 -6.21 14.66 23.25
CA MET A 1 -6.06 14.44 24.71
C MET A 1 -4.65 13.93 24.96
N ILE A 2 -3.87 14.60 25.82
CA ILE A 2 -2.53 14.12 26.18
C ILE A 2 -2.72 13.11 27.31
N GLU A 3 -2.44 11.83 27.07
CA GLU A 3 -2.56 10.78 28.09
C GLU A 3 -1.71 11.08 29.32
N GLY A 4 -2.31 10.87 30.49
CA GLY A 4 -1.65 11.08 31.77
C GLY A 4 -0.59 10.00 32.08
N PRO A 5 0.40 10.28 32.95
CA PRO A 5 1.45 9.33 33.33
C PRO A 5 0.93 7.97 33.81
N THR A 6 -0.25 7.96 34.45
CA THR A 6 -0.90 6.77 35.01
C THR A 6 -1.37 5.79 33.93
N GLU A 7 -1.90 6.29 32.81
CA GLU A 7 -2.39 5.45 31.72
C GLU A 7 -1.23 4.79 30.99
N ARG A 8 -0.15 5.55 30.74
CA ARG A 8 1.11 5.04 30.17
C ARG A 8 1.72 3.92 31.03
N GLY A 9 1.66 4.09 32.35
CA GLY A 9 2.10 3.08 33.31
C GLY A 9 1.32 1.76 33.19
N LYS A 10 -0.01 1.83 33.07
CA LYS A 10 -0.88 0.64 32.90
C LYS A 10 -0.62 -0.08 31.58
N VAL A 11 -0.49 0.66 30.47
CA VAL A 11 -0.14 0.09 29.16
C VAL A 11 1.20 -0.65 29.23
N THR A 12 2.20 -0.09 29.92
CA THR A 12 3.52 -0.71 30.07
C THR A 12 3.47 -1.99 30.91
N LEU A 13 2.65 -2.03 31.96
CA LEU A 13 2.44 -3.23 32.77
C LEU A 13 1.82 -4.35 31.93
N HIS A 14 0.70 -4.08 31.27
CA HIS A 14 0.04 -5.06 30.41
C HIS A 14 0.92 -5.52 29.23
N ALA A 15 1.74 -4.63 28.68
CA ALA A 15 2.70 -5.00 27.64
C ALA A 15 3.71 -6.04 28.15
N LYS A 16 4.23 -5.86 29.38
CA LYS A 16 5.14 -6.83 30.00
C LYS A 16 4.45 -8.17 30.25
N ASP A 17 3.23 -8.15 30.78
CA ASP A 17 2.47 -9.38 31.07
C ASP A 17 2.19 -10.20 29.80
N LEU A 18 1.98 -9.51 28.67
CA LEU A 18 1.72 -10.12 27.37
C LEU A 18 3.01 -10.41 26.56
N GLY A 19 4.19 -10.05 27.08
CA GLY A 19 5.46 -10.19 26.35
C GLY A 19 5.56 -9.31 25.09
N ILE A 20 4.80 -8.21 25.03
CA ILE A 20 4.73 -7.28 23.90
C ILE A 20 5.64 -6.08 24.18
N ASN A 21 6.24 -5.52 23.14
CA ASN A 21 6.98 -4.27 23.27
C ASN A 21 6.04 -3.15 23.78
N PRO A 22 6.37 -2.44 24.89
CA PRO A 22 5.53 -1.37 25.43
C PRO A 22 5.15 -0.30 24.42
N ARG A 23 6.03 0.01 23.46
CA ARG A 23 5.75 0.97 22.38
C ARG A 23 4.67 0.46 21.42
N THR A 24 4.62 -0.84 21.17
CA THR A 24 3.58 -1.48 20.35
C THR A 24 2.23 -1.43 21.06
N ALA A 25 2.20 -1.78 22.36
CA ALA A 25 0.99 -1.70 23.17
C ALA A 25 0.45 -0.26 23.25
N MET A 26 1.34 0.72 23.37
CA MET A 26 0.97 2.14 23.38
C MET A 26 0.34 2.59 22.07
N ARG A 27 0.93 2.22 20.92
CA ARG A 27 0.33 2.51 19.60
C ARG A 27 -1.05 1.88 19.42
N TRP A 28 -1.26 0.67 19.93
CA TRP A 28 -2.56 0.01 19.86
C TRP A 28 -3.59 0.69 20.75
N TRP A 29 -3.17 1.15 21.93
CA TRP A 29 -4.00 1.90 22.86
C TRP A 29 -4.42 3.26 22.29
N GLU A 30 -3.47 4.04 21.75
CA GLU A 30 -3.75 5.31 21.07
C GLU A 30 -4.74 5.11 19.91
N HIS A 31 -4.51 4.10 19.05
CA HIS A 31 -5.42 3.80 17.95
C HIS A 31 -6.83 3.42 18.43
N TYR A 32 -6.92 2.68 19.54
CA TYR A 32 -8.20 2.30 20.13
C TYR A 32 -8.94 3.52 20.67
N GLN A 33 -8.24 4.44 21.36
CA GLN A 33 -8.81 5.70 21.84
C GLN A 33 -9.34 6.56 20.69
N GLU A 34 -8.63 6.60 19.56
CA GLU A 34 -9.02 7.39 18.39
C GLU A 34 -10.17 6.77 17.59
N THR A 35 -10.19 5.45 17.41
CA THR A 35 -11.06 4.78 16.44
C THR A 35 -12.11 3.86 17.04
N GLY A 36 -12.01 3.54 18.33
CA GLY A 36 -12.80 2.51 19.01
C GLY A 36 -12.56 1.09 18.49
N LYS A 37 -11.55 0.88 17.64
CA LYS A 37 -11.27 -0.40 16.98
C LYS A 37 -9.94 -0.98 17.47
N VAL A 38 -9.92 -2.30 17.61
CA VAL A 38 -8.68 -3.02 17.90
C VAL A 38 -7.84 -3.09 16.62
N VAL A 39 -6.53 -2.83 16.74
CA VAL A 39 -5.55 -3.02 15.65
C VAL A 39 -5.33 -4.51 15.42
N TYR A 40 -6.36 -5.21 14.92
CA TYR A 40 -6.15 -6.50 14.30
C TYR A 40 -5.80 -6.26 12.84
N LYS A 41 -4.78 -6.98 12.35
CA LYS A 41 -4.39 -6.95 10.94
C LYS A 41 -5.63 -7.33 10.14
N LYS A 42 -6.35 -6.35 9.60
CA LYS A 42 -7.46 -6.62 8.69
C LYS A 42 -6.84 -7.43 7.57
N LEU A 43 -7.15 -8.72 7.53
CA LEU A 43 -6.75 -9.63 6.45
C LEU A 43 -7.48 -9.27 5.14
N GLN A 44 -7.95 -8.03 4.98
CA GLN A 44 -8.23 -7.51 3.66
C GLN A 44 -6.89 -7.55 2.94
N ARG A 45 -6.80 -8.46 1.96
CA ARG A 45 -5.78 -8.48 0.91
C ARG A 45 -5.19 -7.08 0.80
N ASN A 46 -3.97 -6.89 1.27
CA ASN A 46 -3.26 -5.63 1.06
C ASN A 46 -3.23 -5.48 -0.46
N PRO A 47 -4.03 -4.60 -1.09
CA PRO A 47 -4.25 -4.65 -2.53
C PRO A 47 -3.02 -4.17 -3.32
N GLY A 48 -1.88 -4.04 -2.65
CA GLY A 48 -0.69 -3.40 -3.17
C GLY A 48 -0.95 -1.93 -3.46
N ARG A 49 -0.04 -1.35 -4.22
CA ARG A 49 -0.27 -0.06 -4.86
C ARG A 49 -1.39 -0.23 -5.90
N PRO A 50 -2.37 0.70 -5.98
CA PRO A 50 -3.34 0.69 -7.06
C PRO A 50 -2.65 0.63 -8.42
N ASN A 51 -3.20 -0.14 -9.36
CA ASN A 51 -2.67 -0.20 -10.71
C ASN A 51 -2.71 1.21 -11.34
N SER A 52 -1.61 1.64 -11.93
CA SER A 52 -1.52 2.91 -12.67
C SER A 52 -2.01 2.77 -14.12
N LEU A 53 -2.25 1.55 -14.60
CA LEU A 53 -2.85 1.31 -15.90
C LEU A 53 -4.37 1.42 -15.82
N THR A 54 -4.95 2.25 -16.68
CA THR A 54 -6.39 2.36 -16.90
C THR A 54 -6.82 1.35 -17.98
N THR A 55 -8.12 1.14 -18.13
CA THR A 55 -8.69 0.30 -19.19
C THR A 55 -8.26 0.76 -20.60
N GLU A 56 -8.07 2.06 -20.81
CA GLU A 56 -7.60 2.61 -22.09
C GLU A 56 -6.18 2.17 -22.41
N HIS A 57 -5.30 2.15 -21.40
CA HIS A 57 -3.92 1.68 -21.56
C HIS A 57 -3.90 0.19 -21.93
N GLU A 58 -4.75 -0.63 -21.31
CA GLU A 58 -4.85 -2.07 -21.59
C GLU A 58 -5.36 -2.34 -23.01
N GLN A 59 -6.38 -1.61 -23.47
CA GLN A 59 -6.89 -1.71 -24.84
C GLN A 59 -5.83 -1.32 -25.87
N TYR A 60 -5.05 -0.28 -25.59
CA TYR A 60 -3.97 0.15 -26.48
C TYR A 60 -2.85 -0.89 -26.58
N ILE A 61 -2.48 -1.52 -25.46
CA ILE A 61 -1.51 -2.63 -25.44
C ILE A 61 -2.02 -3.79 -26.30
N GLN A 62 -3.29 -4.18 -26.16
CA GLN A 62 -3.88 -5.26 -26.97
C GLN A 62 -3.80 -4.95 -28.47
N GLN A 63 -4.16 -3.74 -28.89
CA GLN A 63 -4.07 -3.33 -30.29
C GLN A 63 -2.64 -3.38 -30.86
N ILE A 64 -1.65 -3.01 -30.04
CA ILE A 64 -0.24 -3.05 -30.42
C ILE A 64 0.22 -4.50 -30.61
N VAL A 65 -0.09 -5.37 -29.65
CA VAL A 65 0.31 -6.79 -29.66
C VAL A 65 -0.35 -7.54 -30.80
N GLU A 66 -1.62 -7.26 -31.11
CA GLU A 66 -2.34 -7.86 -32.23
C GLU A 66 -1.76 -7.44 -33.59
N LYS A 67 -1.32 -6.18 -33.73
CA LYS A 67 -0.78 -5.66 -34.99
C LYS A 67 0.65 -6.09 -35.28
N VAL A 68 1.47 -6.36 -34.26
CA VAL A 68 2.89 -6.61 -34.45
C VAL A 68 3.36 -7.86 -33.68
N SER A 69 3.62 -8.93 -34.44
CA SER A 69 3.97 -10.26 -33.90
C SER A 69 5.36 -10.36 -33.25
N ARG A 70 6.18 -9.30 -33.28
CA ARG A 70 7.56 -9.27 -32.77
C ARG A 70 7.89 -7.98 -32.03
N LEU A 71 7.10 -7.63 -31.01
CA LEU A 71 7.43 -6.50 -30.14
C LEU A 71 8.18 -6.96 -28.89
N CYS A 72 9.21 -6.20 -28.53
CA CYS A 72 9.82 -6.25 -27.21
C CYS A 72 9.00 -5.39 -26.24
N ALA A 73 9.08 -5.71 -24.94
CA ALA A 73 8.43 -4.92 -23.89
C ALA A 73 8.86 -3.44 -23.92
N ASP A 74 10.12 -3.15 -24.24
CA ASP A 74 10.63 -1.76 -24.32
C ASP A 74 9.89 -0.95 -25.40
N ASN A 75 9.66 -1.55 -26.58
CA ASN A 75 8.92 -0.90 -27.66
C ASN A 75 7.48 -0.57 -27.23
N ILE A 76 6.85 -1.44 -26.44
CA ILE A 76 5.50 -1.22 -25.91
C ILE A 76 5.52 -0.08 -24.88
N ILE A 77 6.52 -0.07 -23.98
CA ILE A 77 6.68 0.97 -22.96
C ILE A 77 6.91 2.34 -23.61
N ASP A 78 7.76 2.41 -24.64
CA ASP A 78 8.03 3.66 -25.36
C ASP A 78 6.79 4.15 -26.11
N SER A 79 6.05 3.25 -26.75
CA SER A 79 4.78 3.58 -27.41
C SER A 79 3.74 4.10 -26.41
N LEU A 80 3.64 3.48 -25.23
CA LEU A 80 2.75 3.91 -24.16
C LEU A 80 3.12 5.30 -23.64
N LYS A 81 4.40 5.57 -23.38
CA LYS A 81 4.87 6.89 -22.94
C LYS A 81 4.63 7.96 -23.99
N SER A 82 4.74 7.62 -25.27
CA SER A 82 4.46 8.57 -26.37
C SER A 82 2.98 8.87 -26.51
N GLN A 83 2.10 7.91 -26.23
CA GLN A 83 0.66 8.07 -26.39
C GLN A 83 -0.01 8.69 -25.15
N PHE A 84 0.55 8.46 -23.97
CA PHE A 84 -0.01 8.86 -22.68
C PHE A 84 1.05 9.62 -21.85
N GLU A 85 1.01 10.94 -21.88
CA GLU A 85 1.96 11.80 -21.14
C GLU A 85 1.85 11.67 -19.61
N ASP A 86 0.67 11.28 -19.11
CA ASP A 86 0.37 11.10 -17.70
C ASP A 86 0.87 9.74 -17.15
N LEU A 87 1.24 8.80 -18.03
CA LEU A 87 1.72 7.48 -17.65
C LEU A 87 3.18 7.49 -17.16
N LYS A 88 3.35 7.47 -15.84
CA LYS A 88 4.67 7.33 -15.19
C LYS A 88 5.08 5.86 -15.06
N ILE A 89 5.67 5.30 -16.12
CA ILE A 89 6.20 3.93 -16.15
C ILE A 89 7.70 3.94 -15.84
N SER A 90 8.09 3.26 -14.75
CA SER A 90 9.49 2.96 -14.47
C SER A 90 9.95 1.81 -15.37
N SER A 91 10.99 2.03 -16.19
CA SER A 91 11.65 0.92 -16.88
C SER A 91 12.39 0.04 -15.86
N LEU A 92 12.36 -1.28 -16.06
CA LEU A 92 13.27 -2.17 -15.34
C LEU A 92 14.70 -1.83 -15.78
N LYS A 93 15.57 -1.59 -14.80
CA LYS A 93 16.97 -1.26 -15.01
C LYS A 93 17.84 -2.49 -14.83
#